data_AF-A0A0A2L002-F1
#
_entry.id   AF-A0A0A2L002-F1
#
_cell.length_a   1.000
_cell.length_b   1.000
_cell.length_c   1.000
_cell.angle_alpha   90.00
_cell.angle_beta   90.00
_cell.angle_gamma   90.00
#
_symmetry.space_group_name_H-M   'P 1'
#
loop_
_entity.id
_entity.type
_entity.pdbx_description
1 polymer ?
#
loop_
_entity_poly.entity_id
_entity_poly.type
_entity_poly.pdbx_seq_one_letter_code
_entity_poly.pdbx_strand_id
1 'polypeptide(L)'
;MYGSDWTRRSLGLQPASSDSPSYDFQSLSTILNVSQELDRQLDNWFNLLPGTIKPDINDPSRCTGLQLNMLHRFHSAKDITTRPFLLCAIDSSPENDLPPMVLKQCESSLANCREYLDASARRLMGPSSCAEIVIHTMFSSILLLTLGSVCPALAHLVPDIDTLQKNTIDSIERFSVEGSSMQEIHGIIVLFHSKTRVLRRAM
;
A
#
# COMPACT_ATOMS: atom_id res chain seq x y z
N MET A 1 -8.33 8.80 -18.06
CA MET A 1 -7.59 7.53 -18.19
C MET A 1 -6.13 7.82 -18.58
N TYR A 2 -5.29 8.32 -17.67
CA TYR A 2 -3.89 8.72 -17.98
C TYR A 2 -2.85 8.25 -16.93
N GLY A 3 -3.25 7.47 -15.92
CA GLY A 3 -2.38 7.13 -14.79
C GLY A 3 -1.54 5.85 -14.95
N SER A 4 -1.97 4.90 -15.80
CA SER A 4 -1.29 3.61 -15.97
C SER A 4 0.01 3.70 -16.77
N ASP A 5 0.10 4.67 -17.68
CA ASP A 5 1.19 4.80 -18.66
C ASP A 5 2.50 5.28 -18.04
N TRP A 6 2.42 6.05 -16.96
CA TRP A 6 3.60 6.55 -16.24
C TRP A 6 4.29 5.47 -15.42
N THR A 7 3.54 4.72 -14.60
CA THR A 7 4.08 3.59 -13.83
C THR A 7 4.70 2.55 -14.76
N ARG A 8 4.07 2.32 -15.91
CA ARG A 8 4.54 1.43 -16.96
C ARG A 8 5.92 1.88 -17.50
N ARG A 9 6.05 3.13 -17.95
CA ARG A 9 7.32 3.67 -18.45
C ARG A 9 8.42 3.78 -17.39
N SER A 10 8.08 4.14 -16.15
CA SER A 10 9.04 4.22 -15.04
C SER A 10 9.62 2.85 -14.66
N LEU A 11 8.90 1.76 -14.98
CA LEU A 11 9.37 0.38 -14.85
C LEU A 11 10.09 -0.16 -16.11
N GLY A 12 10.24 0.66 -17.16
CA GLY A 12 10.79 0.23 -18.46
C GLY A 12 9.81 -0.57 -19.32
N LEU A 13 8.51 -0.56 -19.00
CA LEU A 13 7.49 -1.28 -19.75
C LEU A 13 7.04 -0.42 -20.95
N GLN A 14 7.30 -0.87 -22.18
CA GLN A 14 6.77 -0.25 -23.42
C GLN A 14 5.47 -0.95 -23.88
N PRO A 15 4.57 -0.26 -24.62
CA PRO A 15 3.42 -0.91 -25.23
C PRO A 15 3.88 -1.94 -26.28
N ALA A 16 3.30 -3.14 -26.21
CA ALA A 16 3.62 -4.25 -27.09
C ALA A 16 3.30 -3.91 -28.56
N SER A 17 4.32 -3.93 -29.41
CA SER A 17 4.14 -4.25 -30.83
C SER A 17 3.80 -5.74 -30.93
N SER A 18 2.51 -6.08 -31.01
CA SER A 18 1.90 -7.34 -31.49
C SER A 18 2.49 -8.73 -31.14
N ASP A 19 3.58 -8.85 -30.38
CA ASP A 19 4.22 -10.10 -30.00
C ASP A 19 4.63 -9.99 -28.52
N SER A 20 3.76 -10.47 -27.63
CA SER A 20 4.00 -10.76 -26.20
C SER A 20 4.59 -9.64 -25.32
N PRO A 21 4.08 -9.39 -24.09
CA PRO A 21 4.75 -8.48 -23.16
C PRO A 21 6.04 -9.14 -22.65
N SER A 22 7.16 -8.94 -23.35
CA SER A 22 8.46 -9.26 -22.81
C SER A 22 8.85 -8.15 -21.84
N TYR A 23 8.81 -8.45 -20.54
CA TYR A 23 9.45 -7.62 -19.54
C TYR A 23 10.91 -7.45 -19.93
N ASP A 24 11.41 -6.22 -20.04
CA ASP A 24 12.85 -6.00 -20.08
C ASP A 24 13.43 -6.40 -18.72
N PHE A 25 13.89 -7.64 -18.65
CA PHE A 25 14.41 -8.26 -17.44
C PHE A 25 15.59 -7.46 -16.86
N GLN A 26 16.32 -6.72 -17.71
CA GLN A 26 17.42 -5.86 -17.28
C GLN A 26 16.92 -4.60 -16.56
N SER A 27 15.82 -3.99 -17.04
CA SER A 27 15.16 -2.88 -16.36
C SER A 27 14.56 -3.33 -15.03
N LEU A 28 13.84 -4.45 -15.01
CA LEU A 28 13.21 -4.98 -13.80
C LEU A 28 14.23 -5.34 -12.72
N SER A 29 15.34 -5.99 -13.09
CA SER A 29 16.42 -6.34 -12.15
C SER A 29 17.12 -5.10 -11.59
N THR A 30 17.33 -4.06 -12.40
CA THR A 30 17.91 -2.80 -11.93
C THR A 30 17.01 -2.11 -10.90
N ILE A 31 15.72 -1.99 -11.21
CA ILE A 31 14.73 -1.36 -10.31
C ILE A 31 14.60 -2.17 -9.01
N LEU A 32 14.58 -3.49 -9.12
CA LEU A 32 14.55 -4.38 -7.97
C LEU A 32 15.75 -4.19 -7.04
N ASN A 33 16.96 -4.14 -7.60
CA ASN A 33 18.19 -3.92 -6.82
C ASN A 33 18.16 -2.56 -6.11
N VAL A 34 17.75 -1.51 -6.82
CA VAL A 34 17.61 -0.16 -6.24
C VAL A 34 16.56 -0.18 -5.12
N SER A 35 15.39 -0.75 -5.34
CA SER A 35 14.33 -0.84 -4.32
C SER A 35 14.77 -1.65 -3.10
N GLN A 36 15.48 -2.75 -3.28
CA GLN A 36 16.03 -3.54 -2.17
C GLN A 36 17.06 -2.75 -1.36
N GLU A 37 17.93 -2.02 -2.03
CA GLU A 37 18.91 -1.18 -1.36
C GLU A 37 18.27 0.00 -0.62
N LEU A 38 17.25 0.64 -1.20
CA LEU A 38 16.47 1.68 -0.54
C LEU A 38 15.73 1.16 0.69
N ASP A 39 15.11 -0.02 0.61
CA ASP A 39 14.44 -0.65 1.75
C ASP A 39 15.44 -0.98 2.87
N ARG A 40 16.60 -1.54 2.51
CA ARG A 40 17.69 -1.82 3.45
C ARG A 40 18.20 -0.54 4.13
N GLN A 41 18.38 0.54 3.37
CA GLN A 41 18.82 1.83 3.92
C GLN A 41 17.77 2.44 4.86
N LEU A 42 16.49 2.35 4.51
CA LEU A 42 15.39 2.81 5.36
C LEU A 42 15.38 2.08 6.71
N ASP A 43 15.49 0.74 6.69
CA ASP A 43 15.56 -0.06 7.91
C ASP A 43 16.81 0.28 8.74
N ASN A 44 17.96 0.48 8.10
CA ASN A 44 19.18 0.89 8.80
C ASN A 44 19.03 2.25 9.48
N TRP A 45 18.51 3.25 8.77
CA TRP A 45 18.30 4.59 9.34
C TRP A 45 17.29 4.57 10.48
N PHE A 46 16.20 3.79 10.35
CA PHE A 46 15.25 3.58 11.43
C PHE A 46 15.91 2.92 12.65
N ASN A 47 16.81 1.97 12.42
CA ASN A 47 17.52 1.27 13.50
C ASN A 47 18.58 2.12 14.20
N LEU A 48 19.12 3.14 13.55
CA LEU A 48 20.06 4.11 14.13
C LEU A 48 19.38 5.15 15.02
N LEU A 49 18.04 5.22 15.05
CA LEU A 49 17.34 6.16 15.92
C LEU A 49 17.65 5.86 17.40
N PRO A 50 18.00 6.89 18.21
CA PRO A 50 18.16 6.73 19.65
C PRO A 50 16.90 6.17 20.30
N GLY A 51 17.05 5.26 21.27
CA GLY A 51 15.90 4.60 21.93
C GLY A 51 14.92 5.57 22.61
N THR A 52 15.34 6.79 22.93
CA THR A 52 14.47 7.83 23.49
C THR A 52 13.46 8.40 22.50
N ILE A 53 13.76 8.35 21.19
CA ILE A 53 12.89 8.86 20.12
C ILE A 53 12.40 7.78 19.17
N LYS A 54 13.05 6.61 19.15
CA LYS A 54 12.70 5.49 18.27
C LYS A 54 11.26 5.05 18.56
N PRO A 55 10.38 5.02 17.55
CA PRO A 55 9.06 4.46 17.71
C PRO A 55 9.13 2.94 17.93
N ASP A 56 8.22 2.41 18.74
CA ASP A 56 8.02 0.96 18.82
C ASP A 56 7.14 0.54 17.64
N ILE A 57 7.75 -0.15 16.67
CA ILE A 57 7.04 -0.64 15.48
C ILE A 57 6.14 -1.85 15.81
N ASN A 58 6.44 -2.59 16.88
CA ASN A 58 5.68 -3.78 17.26
C ASN A 58 4.51 -3.43 18.18
N ASP A 59 4.60 -2.29 18.88
CA ASP A 59 3.51 -1.77 19.70
C ASP A 59 3.28 -0.26 19.47
N PRO A 60 2.65 0.10 18.33
CA PRO A 60 2.33 1.49 18.02
C PRO A 60 1.36 2.14 19.02
N SER A 61 0.69 1.37 19.87
CA SER A 61 -0.23 1.90 20.90
C SER A 61 0.49 2.72 21.98
N ARG A 62 1.79 2.45 22.18
CA ARG A 62 2.63 3.14 23.16
C ARG A 62 3.34 4.37 22.57
N CYS A 63 3.19 4.60 21.27
CA CYS A 63 3.86 5.70 20.59
C CYS A 63 3.19 7.05 20.91
N THR A 64 4.01 8.06 21.18
CA THR A 64 3.60 9.47 21.20
C THR A 64 3.19 9.94 19.81
N GLY A 65 2.50 11.09 19.71
CA GLY A 65 2.16 11.68 18.42
C GLY A 65 3.37 11.95 17.51
N LEU A 66 4.53 12.30 18.09
CA LEU A 66 5.78 12.45 17.34
C LEU A 66 6.28 11.11 16.78
N GLN A 67 6.27 10.05 17.60
CA GLN A 67 6.67 8.72 17.18
C GLN A 67 5.73 8.14 16.12
N LEU A 68 4.41 8.37 16.25
CA LEU A 68 3.43 8.00 15.21
C LEU A 68 3.69 8.75 13.90
N ASN A 69 4.07 10.02 13.93
CA ASN A 69 4.49 10.75 12.72
C ASN A 69 5.75 10.15 12.09
N MET A 70 6.71 9.69 12.90
CA MET A 70 7.91 9.00 12.39
C MET A 70 7.57 7.65 11.77
N LEU A 71 6.72 6.84 12.41
CA LEU A 71 6.22 5.58 11.84
C LEU A 71 5.47 5.83 10.54
N HIS A 72 4.61 6.86 10.49
CA HIS A 72 3.88 7.22 9.28
C HIS A 72 4.82 7.53 8.11
N ARG A 73 5.91 8.24 8.36
CA ARG A 73 6.95 8.52 7.34
C ARG A 73 7.74 7.28 6.94
N PHE A 74 8.07 6.41 7.90
CA PHE A 74 8.75 5.15 7.63
C PHE A 74 7.91 4.27 6.69
N HIS A 75 6.64 4.06 7.02
CA HIS A 75 5.73 3.27 6.19
C HIS A 75 5.45 3.94 4.83
N SER A 76 5.41 5.28 4.78
CA SER A 76 5.28 6.03 3.53
C SER A 76 6.45 5.76 2.57
N ALA A 77 7.69 5.80 3.09
CA ALA A 77 8.87 5.52 2.29
C ALA A 77 8.87 4.08 1.78
N LYS A 78 8.49 3.11 2.63
CA LYS A 78 8.39 1.69 2.25
C LYS A 78 7.27 1.44 1.22
N ASP A 79 6.14 2.15 1.32
CA ASP A 79 5.07 2.12 0.30
C ASP A 79 5.60 2.60 -1.04
N ILE A 80 6.24 3.77 -1.11
CA ILE A 80 6.79 4.33 -2.35
C ILE A 80 7.81 3.37 -3.00
N THR A 81 8.68 2.75 -2.20
CA THR A 81 9.72 1.84 -2.70
C THR A 81 9.14 0.52 -3.24
N THR A 82 8.05 0.01 -2.66
CA THR A 82 7.54 -1.35 -2.95
C THR A 82 6.29 -1.38 -3.83
N ARG A 83 5.49 -0.32 -3.83
CA ARG A 83 4.23 -0.22 -4.57
C ARG A 83 4.34 -0.51 -6.08
N PRO A 84 5.40 -0.11 -6.80
CA PRO A 84 5.50 -0.43 -8.23
C PRO A 84 5.45 -1.93 -8.53
N PHE A 85 6.03 -2.79 -7.66
CA PHE A 85 5.99 -4.25 -7.83
C PHE A 85 4.58 -4.79 -7.63
N LEU A 86 3.85 -4.27 -6.64
CA LEU A 86 2.46 -4.64 -6.38
C LEU A 86 1.56 -4.28 -7.57
N LEU A 87 1.70 -3.07 -8.12
CA LEU A 87 0.96 -2.64 -9.31
C LEU A 87 1.30 -3.50 -10.53
N CYS A 88 2.57 -3.84 -10.72
CA CYS A 88 3.01 -4.75 -11.78
C CYS A 88 2.35 -6.13 -11.65
N ALA A 89 2.29 -6.69 -10.43
CA ALA A 89 1.66 -7.97 -10.18
C ALA A 89 0.14 -7.93 -10.43
N ILE A 90 -0.53 -6.84 -10.06
CA ILE A 90 -1.97 -6.64 -10.31
C ILE A 90 -2.28 -6.51 -11.81
N ASP A 91 -1.41 -5.88 -12.61
CA ASP A 91 -1.56 -5.72 -14.07
C ASP A 91 -1.15 -6.98 -14.85
N SER A 92 -0.54 -7.97 -14.20
CA SER A 92 -0.04 -9.18 -14.85
C SER A 92 -1.19 -10.15 -15.20
N SER A 93 -1.06 -10.85 -16.33
CA SER A 93 -2.01 -11.89 -16.72
C SER A 93 -2.07 -13.00 -15.66
N PRO A 94 -3.25 -13.51 -15.27
CA PRO A 94 -3.39 -14.62 -14.33
C PRO A 94 -2.69 -15.92 -14.79
N GLU A 95 -2.42 -16.05 -16.09
CA GLU A 95 -1.77 -17.22 -16.69
C GLU A 95 -0.24 -17.20 -16.53
N ASN A 96 0.33 -16.04 -16.19
CA ASN A 96 1.77 -15.89 -16.03
C ASN A 96 2.15 -15.94 -14.56
N ASP A 97 3.02 -16.87 -14.20
CA ASP A 97 3.61 -16.91 -12.87
C ASP A 97 4.44 -15.64 -12.63
N LEU A 98 4.24 -15.01 -11.47
CA LEU A 98 5.04 -13.88 -11.06
C LEU A 98 6.46 -14.35 -10.72
N PRO A 99 7.51 -13.62 -11.16
CA PRO A 99 8.87 -13.92 -10.73
C PRO A 99 8.97 -13.93 -9.19
N PRO A 100 9.64 -14.91 -8.57
CA PRO A 100 9.66 -15.05 -7.11
C PRO A 100 10.14 -13.79 -6.38
N MET A 101 11.06 -13.05 -6.97
CA MET A 101 11.56 -11.80 -6.38
C MET A 101 10.50 -10.68 -6.39
N VAL A 102 9.65 -10.62 -7.42
CA VAL A 102 8.54 -9.66 -7.49
C VAL A 102 7.46 -10.03 -6.47
N LEU A 103 7.15 -11.33 -6.34
CA LEU A 103 6.20 -11.82 -5.34
C LEU A 103 6.64 -11.44 -3.92
N LYS A 104 7.93 -11.64 -3.59
CA LYS A 104 8.50 -11.21 -2.31
C LYS A 104 8.33 -9.71 -2.04
N GLN A 105 8.44 -8.87 -3.06
CA GLN A 105 8.19 -7.43 -2.91
C GLN A 105 6.71 -7.10 -2.74
N CYS A 106 5.82 -7.86 -3.38
CA CYS A 106 4.37 -7.73 -3.17
C CYS A 106 3.99 -8.10 -1.73
N GLU A 107 4.56 -9.20 -1.20
CA GLU A 107 4.38 -9.61 0.20
C GLU A 107 4.80 -8.49 1.17
N SER A 108 6.01 -7.95 0.99
CA SER A 108 6.54 -6.83 1.80
C SER A 108 5.64 -5.59 1.70
N SER A 109 5.17 -5.25 0.49
CA SER A 109 4.29 -4.12 0.24
C SER A 109 2.94 -4.28 0.95
N LEU A 110 2.29 -5.44 0.82
CA LEU A 110 1.00 -5.72 1.45
C LEU A 110 1.11 -5.78 2.98
N ALA A 111 2.20 -6.33 3.51
CA ALA A 111 2.49 -6.28 4.94
C ALA A 111 2.63 -4.82 5.41
N ASN A 112 3.43 -4.01 4.69
CA ASN A 112 3.59 -2.59 5.00
C ASN A 112 2.26 -1.82 4.92
N CYS A 113 1.38 -2.10 3.95
CA CYS A 113 0.07 -1.44 3.88
C CYS A 113 -0.78 -1.69 5.14
N ARG A 114 -0.70 -2.88 5.76
CA ARG A 114 -1.43 -3.16 7.01
C ARG A 114 -0.89 -2.35 8.18
N GLU A 115 0.42 -2.38 8.38
CA GLU A 115 1.08 -1.61 9.43
C GLU A 115 0.86 -0.11 9.22
N TYR A 116 0.85 0.33 7.96
CA TYR A 116 0.62 1.72 7.62
C TYR A 116 -0.81 2.17 7.94
N LEU A 117 -1.80 1.30 7.72
CA LEU A 117 -3.19 1.55 8.12
C LEU A 117 -3.32 1.67 9.63
N ASP A 118 -2.71 0.77 10.40
CA ASP A 118 -2.76 0.82 11.88
C ASP A 118 -2.10 2.10 12.41
N ALA A 119 -0.88 2.42 11.95
CA ALA A 119 -0.18 3.63 12.34
C ALA A 119 -0.99 4.90 11.97
N SER A 120 -1.63 4.91 10.80
CA SER A 120 -2.46 6.02 10.34
C SER A 120 -3.74 6.18 11.14
N ALA A 121 -4.46 5.08 11.42
CA ALA A 121 -5.65 5.09 12.26
C ALA A 121 -5.33 5.65 13.66
N ARG A 122 -4.22 5.19 14.25
CA ARG A 122 -3.75 5.70 15.54
C ARG A 122 -3.39 7.18 15.47
N ARG A 123 -2.72 7.60 14.40
CA ARG A 123 -2.36 9.00 14.19
C ARG A 123 -3.58 9.90 14.12
N LEU A 124 -4.69 9.41 13.55
CA LEU A 124 -5.95 10.14 13.51
C LEU A 124 -6.59 10.25 14.89
N MET A 125 -6.41 9.32 15.83
CA MET A 125 -7.08 9.36 17.15
C MET A 125 -6.82 10.66 17.92
N GLY A 126 -5.66 11.30 17.73
CA GLY A 126 -5.33 12.61 18.28
C GLY A 126 -5.48 13.75 17.28
N PRO A 127 -5.43 15.02 17.75
CA PRO A 127 -5.42 16.19 16.87
C PRO A 127 -4.30 16.12 15.82
N SER A 128 -4.61 16.50 14.59
CA SER A 128 -3.63 16.51 13.50
C SER A 128 -3.92 17.64 12.53
N SER A 129 -2.92 18.50 12.28
CA SER A 129 -2.97 19.49 11.20
C SER A 129 -2.85 18.85 9.81
N CYS A 130 -2.54 17.55 9.73
CA CYS A 130 -2.39 16.79 8.49
C CYS A 130 -3.36 15.60 8.40
N ALA A 131 -4.53 15.67 9.07
CA ALA A 131 -5.53 14.59 9.05
C ALA A 131 -5.91 14.18 7.61
N GLU A 132 -6.09 15.16 6.72
CA GLU A 132 -6.34 14.94 5.30
C GLU A 132 -5.27 14.06 4.64
N ILE A 133 -3.98 14.39 4.81
CA ILE A 133 -2.87 13.60 4.27
C ILE A 133 -2.94 12.16 4.80
N VAL A 134 -3.19 12.00 6.10
CA VAL A 134 -3.31 10.67 6.72
C VAL A 134 -4.48 9.88 6.12
N ILE A 135 -5.64 10.50 5.92
CA ILE A 135 -6.80 9.85 5.29
C ILE A 135 -6.49 9.43 3.83
N HIS A 136 -5.81 10.28 3.06
CA HIS A 136 -5.35 9.90 1.71
C HIS A 136 -4.40 8.70 1.73
N THR A 137 -3.50 8.63 2.70
CA THR A 137 -2.60 7.48 2.84
C THR A 137 -3.33 6.20 3.23
N MET A 138 -4.37 6.30 4.08
CA MET A 138 -5.24 5.17 4.41
C MET A 138 -6.03 4.71 3.19
N PHE A 139 -6.60 5.65 2.42
CA PHE A 139 -7.30 5.36 1.19
C PHE A 139 -6.41 4.64 0.17
N SER A 140 -5.18 5.12 -0.01
CA SER A 140 -4.22 4.49 -0.89
C SER A 140 -3.86 3.07 -0.45
N SER A 141 -3.59 2.86 0.84
CA SER A 141 -3.21 1.56 1.39
C SER A 141 -4.36 0.55 1.28
N ILE A 142 -5.59 0.96 1.61
CA ILE A 142 -6.76 0.07 1.50
C ILE A 142 -7.11 -0.25 0.05
N LEU A 143 -6.89 0.68 -0.88
CA LEU A 143 -7.04 0.42 -2.32
C LEU A 143 -6.07 -0.68 -2.77
N LEU A 144 -4.79 -0.58 -2.41
CA LEU A 144 -3.77 -1.59 -2.75
C LEU A 144 -4.08 -2.95 -2.14
N LEU A 145 -4.48 -3.00 -0.87
CA LEU A 145 -4.92 -4.23 -0.21
C LEU A 145 -6.16 -4.83 -0.88
N THR A 146 -7.13 -3.99 -1.27
CA THR A 146 -8.33 -4.42 -1.98
C THR A 146 -7.97 -5.05 -3.32
N LEU A 147 -7.11 -4.40 -4.11
CA LEU A 147 -6.64 -4.94 -5.39
C LEU A 147 -5.84 -6.24 -5.21
N GLY A 148 -4.95 -6.30 -4.23
CA GLY A 148 -4.23 -7.53 -3.87
C GLY A 148 -5.17 -8.67 -3.49
N SER A 149 -6.27 -8.36 -2.78
CA SER A 149 -7.26 -9.35 -2.35
C SER A 149 -8.10 -9.97 -3.47
N VAL A 150 -8.19 -9.31 -4.63
CA VAL A 150 -8.93 -9.79 -5.82
C VAL A 150 -7.99 -10.23 -6.95
N CYS A 151 -6.69 -9.98 -6.82
CA CYS A 151 -5.67 -10.47 -7.74
C CYS A 151 -5.38 -11.96 -7.43
N PRO A 152 -5.60 -12.90 -8.36
CA PRO A 152 -5.44 -14.34 -8.09
C PRO A 152 -4.06 -14.71 -7.51
N ALA A 153 -2.99 -14.12 -8.02
CA ALA A 153 -1.63 -14.39 -7.56
C ALA A 153 -1.35 -13.91 -6.12
N LEU A 154 -2.12 -12.94 -5.63
CA LEU A 154 -1.89 -12.27 -4.34
C LEU A 154 -3.02 -12.46 -3.33
N ALA A 155 -4.17 -12.99 -3.74
CA ALA A 155 -5.38 -13.04 -2.91
C ALA A 155 -5.17 -13.79 -1.59
N HIS A 156 -4.31 -14.83 -1.61
CA HIS A 156 -3.93 -15.60 -0.43
C HIS A 156 -3.14 -14.79 0.61
N LEU A 157 -2.47 -13.70 0.18
CA LEU A 157 -1.75 -12.78 1.04
C LEU A 157 -2.67 -11.76 1.72
N VAL A 158 -3.95 -11.66 1.31
CA VAL A 158 -4.93 -10.71 1.87
C VAL A 158 -6.25 -11.40 2.26
N PRO A 159 -6.22 -12.33 3.23
CA PRO A 159 -7.42 -13.02 3.70
C PRO A 159 -8.36 -12.13 4.54
N ASP A 160 -7.81 -11.09 5.15
CA ASP A 160 -8.39 -10.20 6.16
C ASP A 160 -8.98 -8.90 5.58
N ILE A 161 -9.11 -8.79 4.26
CA ILE A 161 -9.52 -7.54 3.58
C ILE A 161 -10.85 -6.97 4.09
N ASP A 162 -11.83 -7.80 4.41
CA ASP A 162 -13.13 -7.38 4.93
C ASP A 162 -12.99 -6.60 6.25
N THR A 163 -12.15 -7.13 7.15
CA THR A 163 -11.85 -6.49 8.43
C THR A 163 -11.07 -5.19 8.23
N LEU A 164 -10.07 -5.20 7.34
CA LEU A 164 -9.27 -4.01 7.04
C LEU A 164 -10.12 -2.87 6.44
N GLN A 165 -11.02 -3.19 5.51
CA GLN A 165 -11.93 -2.21 4.90
C GLN A 165 -12.88 -1.64 5.95
N LYS A 166 -13.50 -2.50 6.77
CA LYS A 166 -14.39 -2.05 7.85
C LYS A 166 -13.68 -1.14 8.85
N ASN A 167 -12.53 -1.54 9.36
CA ASN A 167 -11.76 -0.73 10.32
C ASN A 167 -11.35 0.62 9.72
N THR A 168 -11.03 0.65 8.42
CA THR A 168 -10.68 1.89 7.70
C THR A 168 -11.89 2.82 7.58
N ILE A 169 -13.08 2.28 7.25
CA ILE A 169 -14.36 3.02 7.21
C ILE A 169 -14.60 3.67 8.57
N ASP A 170 -14.60 2.87 9.64
CA ASP A 170 -14.86 3.34 11.00
C ASP A 170 -13.84 4.41 11.45
N SER A 171 -12.58 4.26 11.06
CA SER A 171 -11.51 5.20 11.43
C SER A 171 -11.66 6.59 10.80
N ILE A 172 -12.22 6.67 9.59
CA ILE A 172 -12.32 7.93 8.85
C ILE A 172 -13.73 8.53 8.84
N GLU A 173 -14.74 7.79 9.31
CA GLU A 173 -16.16 8.19 9.29
C GLU A 173 -16.38 9.61 9.84
N ARG A 174 -15.80 9.94 10.99
CA ARG A 174 -15.96 11.26 11.63
C ARG A 174 -15.41 12.43 10.80
N PHE A 175 -14.60 12.16 9.78
CA PHE A 175 -14.05 13.17 8.86
C PHE A 175 -14.90 13.30 7.59
N SER A 176 -15.90 12.45 7.37
CA SER A 176 -16.80 12.47 6.22
C SER A 176 -17.83 13.61 6.32
N VAL A 177 -17.36 14.86 6.28
CA VAL A 177 -18.20 16.06 6.32
C VAL A 177 -18.82 16.30 4.94
N GLU A 178 -20.10 16.69 4.91
CA GLU A 178 -20.83 16.94 3.66
C GLU A 178 -20.11 17.92 2.73
N GLY A 179 -19.96 17.54 1.45
CA GLY A 179 -19.28 18.32 0.42
C GLY A 179 -17.75 18.29 0.49
N SER A 180 -17.17 17.56 1.44
CA SER A 180 -15.71 17.41 1.53
C SER A 180 -15.17 16.26 0.66
N SER A 181 -13.90 16.35 0.25
CA SER A 181 -13.19 15.23 -0.39
C SER A 181 -13.14 13.98 0.50
N MET A 182 -13.17 14.15 1.83
CA MET A 182 -13.19 13.04 2.77
C MET A 182 -14.49 12.25 2.74
N GLN A 183 -15.62 12.92 2.46
CA GLN A 183 -16.89 12.23 2.23
C GLN A 183 -16.84 11.34 1.00
N GLU A 184 -16.22 11.81 -0.09
CA GLU A 184 -16.06 11.00 -1.30
C GLU A 184 -15.13 9.81 -1.05
N ILE A 185 -13.98 10.02 -0.40
CA ILE A 185 -13.05 8.96 -0.04
C ILE A 185 -13.75 7.90 0.81
N HIS A 186 -14.47 8.30 1.85
CA HIS A 186 -15.24 7.40 2.69
C HIS A 186 -16.27 6.61 1.89
N GLY A 187 -17.04 7.27 1.02
CA GLY A 187 -18.01 6.62 0.13
C GLY A 187 -17.38 5.60 -0.81
N ILE A 188 -16.19 5.88 -1.35
CA ILE A 188 -15.46 4.93 -2.22
C ILE A 188 -15.02 3.70 -1.43
N ILE A 189 -14.54 3.84 -0.19
CA ILE A 189 -14.12 2.70 0.63
C ILE A 189 -15.32 1.83 1.01
N VAL A 190 -16.47 2.44 1.33
CA VAL A 190 -17.74 1.71 1.57
C VAL A 190 -18.15 0.92 0.32
N LEU A 191 -17.98 1.50 -0.87
CA LEU A 191 -18.24 0.83 -2.14
C LEU A 191 -17.27 -0.34 -2.37
N PHE A 192 -15.98 -0.16 -2.08
CA PHE A 192 -14.97 -1.22 -2.16
C PHE A 192 -15.34 -2.38 -1.24
N HIS A 193 -15.71 -2.10 0.01
CA HIS A 193 -16.13 -3.11 0.97
C HIS A 193 -17.31 -3.94 0.45
N SER A 194 -18.33 -3.27 -0.09
CA SER A 194 -19.51 -3.95 -0.64
C SER A 194 -19.16 -4.80 -1.85
N LYS A 195 -18.39 -4.28 -2.81
CA LYS A 195 -18.04 -4.99 -4.05
C LYS A 195 -17.05 -6.14 -3.84
N THR A 196 -16.07 -5.96 -2.96
CA THR A 196 -15.05 -6.99 -2.66
C THR A 196 -15.71 -8.25 -2.12
N ARG A 197 -16.70 -8.10 -1.22
CA ARG A 197 -17.47 -9.22 -0.67
C ARG A 197 -18.27 -9.97 -1.73
N VAL A 198 -18.79 -9.29 -2.74
CA VAL A 198 -19.51 -9.92 -3.86
C VAL A 198 -18.52 -10.70 -4.74
N LEU A 199 -17.40 -10.07 -5.11
CA LEU A 199 -16.40 -10.70 -5.98
C LEU A 199 -15.77 -11.95 -5.34
N ARG A 200 -15.41 -11.88 -4.05
CA ARG A 200 -14.81 -13.02 -3.33
C ARG A 200 -15.78 -14.19 -3.06
N ARG A 201 -17.09 -14.00 -3.26
CA ARG A 201 -18.08 -15.10 -3.22
C ARG A 201 -18.21 -15.83 -4.56
N ALA A 202 -17.79 -15.17 -5.65
CA ALA A 202 -17.86 -15.71 -7.00
C ALA A 202 -16.57 -16.40 -7.46
N MET A 203 -15.47 -16.19 -6.72
CA MET A 203 -14.18 -16.88 -6.87
C MET A 203 -14.16 -18.13 -5.99
#